data_AF-A0A1V4ZQG5-F1
#
_entry.id   AF-A0A1V4ZQG5-F1
#
_cell.length_a   1.000
_cell.length_b   1.000
_cell.length_c   1.000
_cell.angle_alpha   90.00
_cell.angle_beta   90.00
_cell.angle_gamma   90.00
#
_symmetry.space_group_name_H-M   'P 1'
#
loop_
_entity.id
_entity.type
_entity.pdbx_description
1 polymer ?
#
loop_
_entity_poly.entity_id
_entity_poly.type
_entity_poly.pdbx_seq_one_letter_code
_entity_poly.pdbx_strand_id
1 'polypeptide(L)'
;MFIISLAIVTLLAATGCSSPEKPVITPNPTTIATPAPETVATPLPASTASTVPGPVDTLPPGWDLTVTVEKGGMYTRTIIARFDGGKGLMYASRMDVRVTFPDGTVKTDSIVKPKMGDTIEILGSTGTDRVEVLMLMASGDTYRIIDQQMPYRNKG
;
A
#
# COMPACT_ATOMS: atom_id res chain seq x y z
N MET A 1 -32.69 -16.55 67.08
CA MET A 1 -33.89 -15.84 66.56
C MET A 1 -33.85 -16.02 65.05
N PHE A 2 -34.39 -17.14 64.55
CA PHE A 2 -35.73 -17.25 63.94
C PHE A 2 -35.79 -16.50 62.59
N ILE A 3 -36.26 -17.01 61.44
CA ILE A 3 -36.87 -18.27 60.98
C ILE A 3 -36.93 -18.07 59.44
N ILE A 4 -36.38 -18.96 58.62
CA ILE A 4 -37.12 -19.90 57.74
C ILE A 4 -37.89 -19.22 56.57
N SER A 5 -37.33 -19.39 55.37
CA SER A 5 -37.95 -20.00 54.19
C SER A 5 -38.98 -19.26 53.31
N LEU A 6 -39.01 -19.77 52.07
CA LEU A 6 -40.13 -19.80 51.11
C LEU A 6 -40.01 -18.74 50.00
N ALA A 7 -39.37 -19.06 48.87
CA ALA A 7 -39.95 -19.78 47.74
C ALA A 7 -41.19 -19.08 47.17
N ILE A 8 -41.04 -18.46 45.99
CA ILE A 8 -42.08 -18.41 44.94
C ILE A 8 -41.35 -18.39 43.60
N VAL A 9 -41.45 -19.54 42.94
CA VAL A 9 -41.28 -19.76 41.49
C VAL A 9 -42.59 -19.31 40.82
N THR A 10 -42.53 -19.07 39.51
CA THR A 10 -43.61 -18.93 38.49
C THR A 10 -43.87 -17.49 38.04
N LEU A 11 -43.43 -17.11 36.82
CA LEU A 11 -43.96 -17.44 35.48
C LEU A 11 -44.91 -16.32 35.02
N LEU A 12 -44.60 -15.63 33.91
CA LEU A 12 -45.51 -15.43 32.77
C LEU A 12 -44.83 -14.54 31.69
N ALA A 13 -44.94 -15.01 30.45
CA ALA A 13 -44.44 -14.41 29.23
C ALA A 13 -45.27 -13.18 28.79
N ALA A 14 -44.65 -12.22 28.11
CA ALA A 14 -45.28 -11.49 26.99
C ALA A 14 -44.24 -10.66 26.23
N THR A 15 -44.14 -10.94 24.94
CA THR A 15 -43.57 -10.11 23.88
C THR A 15 -44.24 -8.74 23.81
N GLY A 16 -43.51 -7.69 23.47
CA GLY A 16 -44.12 -6.41 23.14
C GLY A 16 -43.09 -5.36 22.71
N CYS A 17 -42.87 -5.24 21.41
CA CYS A 17 -42.26 -4.07 20.78
C CYS A 17 -43.11 -2.83 21.06
N SER A 18 -42.52 -1.77 21.60
CA SER A 18 -42.97 -0.40 21.33
C SER A 18 -41.86 0.58 21.71
N SER A 19 -41.05 0.98 20.72
CA SER A 19 -40.31 2.23 20.84
C SER A 19 -41.31 3.39 20.75
N PRO A 20 -41.23 4.41 21.61
CA PRO A 20 -42.08 5.59 21.49
C PRO A 20 -41.65 6.42 20.27
N GLU A 21 -42.57 6.55 19.33
CA GLU A 21 -42.55 7.53 18.24
C GLU A 21 -42.38 8.93 18.85
N LYS A 22 -41.29 9.61 18.49
CA LYS A 22 -41.08 11.03 18.78
C LYS A 22 -41.55 11.86 17.56
N PRO A 23 -42.20 13.02 17.75
CA PRO A 23 -42.98 13.68 16.72
C PRO A 23 -42.20 14.08 15.47
N VAL A 24 -42.86 13.90 14.32
CA VAL A 24 -42.50 14.44 13.01
C VAL A 24 -42.22 15.93 13.12
N ILE A 25 -40.98 16.30 12.83
CA ILE A 25 -40.58 17.67 12.53
C ILE A 25 -40.44 17.81 11.01
N THR A 26 -41.28 18.68 10.46
CA THR A 26 -41.26 19.21 9.10
C THR A 26 -39.84 19.58 8.66
N PRO A 27 -39.31 19.08 7.53
CA PRO A 27 -38.06 19.60 7.00
C PRO A 27 -38.30 20.96 6.33
N ASN A 28 -37.82 22.02 6.99
CA ASN A 28 -37.37 23.23 6.30
C ASN A 28 -36.24 22.84 5.32
N PRO A 29 -36.14 23.40 4.10
CA PRO A 29 -35.06 23.03 3.18
C PRO A 29 -33.72 23.53 3.72
N THR A 30 -32.98 22.64 4.37
CA THR A 30 -31.58 22.85 4.74
C THR A 30 -30.73 22.50 3.54
N THR A 31 -29.97 23.49 3.08
CA THR A 31 -28.97 23.41 2.01
C THR A 31 -28.08 22.18 2.17
N ILE A 32 -28.03 21.37 1.11
CA ILE A 32 -27.18 20.20 0.98
C ILE A 32 -25.72 20.64 1.13
N ALA A 33 -25.03 20.19 2.18
CA ALA A 33 -23.58 20.22 2.20
C ALA A 33 -23.08 19.11 1.26
N THR A 34 -22.66 19.51 0.06
CA THR A 34 -21.88 18.65 -0.85
C THR A 34 -20.67 18.10 -0.09
N PRO A 35 -20.49 16.77 0.03
CA PRO A 35 -19.22 16.24 0.47
C PRO A 35 -18.16 16.70 -0.54
N ALA A 36 -17.07 17.29 -0.02
CA ALA A 36 -15.88 17.56 -0.82
C ALA A 36 -15.52 16.26 -1.57
N PRO A 37 -15.15 16.33 -2.87
CA PRO A 37 -14.77 15.13 -3.60
C PRO A 37 -13.62 14.46 -2.85
N GLU A 38 -13.89 13.28 -2.31
CA GLU A 38 -12.83 12.35 -1.95
C GLU A 38 -12.03 12.13 -3.23
N THR A 39 -10.77 12.58 -3.22
CA THR A 39 -9.80 12.23 -4.24
C THR A 39 -9.64 10.72 -4.19
N VAL A 40 -10.46 10.03 -4.99
CA VAL A 40 -10.26 8.63 -5.36
C VAL A 40 -8.84 8.57 -5.90
N ALA A 41 -7.96 7.88 -5.17
CA ALA A 41 -6.63 7.58 -5.69
C ALA A 41 -6.83 6.89 -7.04
N THR A 42 -6.42 7.55 -8.12
CA THR A 42 -6.42 6.96 -9.46
C THR A 42 -5.66 5.63 -9.36
N PRO A 43 -6.30 4.48 -9.64
CA PRO A 43 -5.56 3.24 -9.70
C PRO A 43 -4.56 3.38 -10.85
N LEU A 44 -3.28 3.38 -10.51
CA LEU A 44 -2.18 3.27 -11.46
C LEU A 44 -2.52 2.12 -12.44
N PRO A 45 -2.24 2.25 -13.75
CA PRO A 45 -2.33 1.10 -14.62
C PRO A 45 -1.48 -0.02 -14.00
N ALA A 46 -2.15 -1.07 -13.54
CA ALA A 46 -1.49 -2.30 -13.16
C ALA A 46 -0.76 -2.76 -14.42
N SER A 47 0.52 -2.41 -14.52
CA SER A 47 1.34 -2.78 -15.67
C SER A 47 1.22 -4.29 -15.78
N THR A 48 0.56 -4.73 -16.85
CA THR A 48 0.45 -6.14 -17.24
C THR A 48 1.82 -6.77 -17.06
N ALA A 49 1.90 -7.87 -16.32
CA ALA A 49 3.14 -8.52 -15.93
C ALA A 49 4.01 -8.77 -17.18
N SER A 50 4.90 -7.82 -17.44
CA SER A 50 5.81 -7.81 -18.58
C SER A 50 7.21 -7.91 -18.01
N THR A 51 7.99 -8.82 -18.55
CA THR A 51 9.40 -9.00 -18.19
C THR A 51 10.31 -8.04 -18.94
N VAL A 52 9.77 -7.22 -19.86
CA VAL A 52 10.55 -6.25 -20.64
C VAL A 52 10.50 -4.88 -19.97
N PRO A 53 11.64 -4.23 -19.71
CA PRO A 53 11.67 -2.88 -19.15
C PRO A 53 10.94 -1.86 -20.01
N GLY A 54 10.28 -0.92 -19.34
CA GLY A 54 9.62 0.22 -19.96
C GLY A 54 10.43 1.51 -19.80
N PRO A 55 9.88 2.65 -20.22
CA PRO A 55 10.50 3.95 -19.97
C PRO A 55 10.51 4.27 -18.47
N VAL A 56 11.56 4.96 -18.03
CA VAL A 56 11.64 5.57 -16.69
C VAL A 56 11.20 7.03 -16.77
N ASP A 57 10.58 7.50 -15.70
CA ASP A 57 10.12 8.88 -15.59
C ASP A 57 11.25 9.79 -15.13
N THR A 58 11.25 11.03 -15.62
CA THR A 58 12.14 12.08 -15.12
C THR A 58 11.44 12.82 -13.99
N LEU A 59 12.08 12.86 -12.81
CA LEU A 59 11.55 13.60 -11.68
C LEU A 59 11.57 15.12 -11.95
N PRO A 60 10.61 15.88 -11.39
CA PRO A 60 10.63 17.34 -11.49
C PRO A 60 11.92 17.96 -10.96
N PRO A 61 12.31 19.15 -11.45
CA PRO A 61 13.51 19.84 -10.98
C PRO A 61 13.51 20.05 -9.45
N GLY A 62 14.59 19.64 -8.79
CA GLY A 62 14.76 19.77 -7.34
C GLY A 62 14.20 18.60 -6.52
N TRP A 63 13.54 17.63 -7.17
CA TRP A 63 13.04 16.41 -6.53
C TRP A 63 13.95 15.21 -6.78
N ASP A 64 15.24 15.44 -7.02
CA ASP A 64 16.21 14.39 -7.32
C ASP A 64 16.23 13.32 -6.21
N LEU A 65 16.02 12.07 -6.59
CA LEU A 65 16.08 10.90 -5.72
C LEU A 65 17.05 9.88 -6.29
N THR A 66 17.79 9.23 -5.41
CA THR A 66 18.75 8.19 -5.76
C THR A 66 18.31 6.88 -5.11
N VAL A 67 18.23 5.84 -5.92
CA VAL A 67 17.99 4.48 -5.48
C VAL A 67 19.02 3.58 -6.15
N THR A 68 19.62 2.71 -5.37
CA THR A 68 20.47 1.65 -5.88
C THR A 68 19.70 0.35 -5.82
N VAL A 69 19.68 -0.40 -6.93
CA VAL A 69 19.15 -1.76 -6.94
C VAL A 69 20.27 -2.70 -7.34
N GLU A 70 20.47 -3.73 -6.53
CA GLU A 70 21.47 -4.76 -6.78
C GLU A 70 20.91 -6.16 -6.51
N LYS A 71 21.50 -7.16 -7.18
CA LYS A 71 21.34 -8.55 -6.75
C LYS A 71 22.31 -8.75 -5.59
N GLY A 72 21.85 -9.39 -4.51
CA GLY A 72 22.70 -9.75 -3.38
C GLY A 72 23.88 -10.65 -3.78
N GLY A 73 24.69 -11.03 -2.81
CA GLY A 73 25.90 -11.84 -3.03
C GLY A 73 25.69 -13.10 -3.88
N MET A 74 26.79 -13.69 -4.34
CA MET A 74 26.83 -14.79 -5.33
C MET A 74 25.88 -15.99 -5.05
N TYR A 75 25.52 -16.22 -3.79
CA TYR A 75 24.72 -17.37 -3.36
C TYR A 75 23.27 -17.03 -3.03
N THR A 76 22.84 -15.79 -3.25
CA THR A 76 21.47 -15.37 -3.00
C THR A 76 20.78 -14.91 -4.28
N ARG A 77 19.45 -15.08 -4.30
CA ARG A 77 18.56 -14.56 -5.33
C ARG A 77 17.89 -13.26 -4.89
N THR A 78 18.21 -12.76 -3.69
CA THR A 78 17.64 -11.53 -3.16
C THR A 78 17.99 -10.36 -4.05
N ILE A 79 16.98 -9.59 -4.42
CA ILE A 79 17.10 -8.28 -5.02
C ILE A 79 16.97 -7.27 -3.87
N ILE A 80 17.96 -6.41 -3.75
CA ILE A 80 18.05 -5.40 -2.70
C ILE A 80 17.88 -4.04 -3.38
N ALA A 81 16.81 -3.35 -3.04
CA ALA A 81 16.57 -1.97 -3.44
C ALA A 81 16.84 -1.07 -2.24
N ARG A 82 17.90 -0.28 -2.31
CA ARG A 82 18.33 0.64 -1.27
C ARG A 82 17.98 2.06 -1.67
N PHE A 83 17.30 2.76 -0.77
CA PHE A 83 17.00 4.16 -0.95
C PHE A 83 18.16 5.02 -0.45
N ASP A 84 18.88 5.67 -1.36
CA ASP A 84 20.08 6.45 -1.05
C ASP A 84 19.77 7.93 -0.75
N GLY A 85 18.49 8.31 -0.78
CA GLY A 85 18.04 9.67 -0.48
C GLY A 85 18.07 10.58 -1.70
N GLY A 86 18.52 11.81 -1.52
CA GLY A 86 18.53 12.84 -2.57
C GLY A 86 17.88 14.14 -2.11
N LYS A 87 17.92 15.17 -2.96
CA LYS A 87 17.33 16.49 -2.66
C LYS A 87 15.81 16.42 -2.50
N GLY A 88 15.18 15.47 -3.20
CA GLY A 88 13.75 15.23 -3.15
C GLY A 88 13.25 14.43 -1.95
N LEU A 89 14.13 14.04 -1.01
CA LEU A 89 13.78 13.14 0.10
C LEU A 89 12.53 13.56 0.87
N MET A 90 12.39 14.85 1.16
CA MET A 90 11.24 15.40 1.89
C MET A 90 9.90 15.23 1.17
N TYR A 91 9.92 14.97 -0.14
CA TYR A 91 8.73 14.74 -0.96
C TYR A 91 8.45 13.24 -1.18
N ALA A 92 9.38 12.34 -0.84
CA ALA A 92 9.18 10.90 -0.99
C ALA A 92 8.16 10.38 0.03
N SER A 93 6.99 9.96 -0.44
CA SER A 93 5.88 9.49 0.40
C SER A 93 5.85 7.97 0.54
N ARG A 94 6.17 7.24 -0.53
CA ARG A 94 6.29 5.78 -0.52
C ARG A 94 7.23 5.32 -1.64
N MET A 95 8.06 4.33 -1.34
CA MET A 95 8.83 3.58 -2.34
C MET A 95 8.22 2.19 -2.47
N ASP A 96 7.83 1.82 -3.68
CA ASP A 96 7.31 0.51 -4.04
C ASP A 96 8.31 -0.18 -4.97
N VAL A 97 8.69 -1.42 -4.65
CA VAL A 97 9.59 -2.23 -5.47
C VAL A 97 8.79 -3.40 -5.99
N ARG A 98 8.72 -3.52 -7.31
CA ARG A 98 8.02 -4.59 -7.99
C ARG A 98 9.00 -5.44 -8.77
N VAL A 99 8.97 -6.74 -8.51
CA VAL A 99 9.79 -7.74 -9.19
C VAL A 99 8.88 -8.65 -9.99
N THR A 100 9.02 -8.63 -11.31
CA THR A 100 8.32 -9.54 -12.22
C THR A 100 9.26 -10.67 -12.64
N PHE A 101 8.86 -11.89 -12.35
CA PHE A 101 9.61 -13.11 -12.68
C PHE A 101 9.44 -13.51 -14.14
N PRO A 102 10.32 -14.38 -14.67
CA PRO A 102 10.19 -14.94 -16.02
C PRO A 102 8.86 -15.65 -16.29
N ASP A 103 8.25 -16.24 -15.27
CA ASP A 103 6.95 -16.92 -15.35
C ASP A 103 5.75 -15.96 -15.31
N GLY A 104 5.99 -14.65 -15.20
CA GLY A 104 4.96 -13.63 -15.07
C GLY A 104 4.48 -13.39 -13.64
N THR A 105 4.98 -14.14 -12.65
CA THR A 105 4.68 -13.90 -11.23
C THR A 105 5.23 -12.54 -10.81
N VAL A 106 4.42 -11.76 -10.10
CA VAL A 106 4.82 -10.45 -9.59
C VAL A 106 4.91 -10.50 -8.06
N LYS A 107 6.04 -10.04 -7.52
CA LYS A 107 6.21 -9.75 -6.09
C LYS A 107 6.38 -8.25 -5.90
N THR A 108 5.76 -7.73 -4.85
CA THR A 108 5.86 -6.31 -4.50
C THR A 108 6.09 -6.18 -3.01
N ASP A 109 6.95 -5.23 -2.67
CA ASP A 109 7.14 -4.79 -1.29
C ASP A 109 7.38 -3.27 -1.27
N SER A 110 7.13 -2.65 -0.13
CA SER A 110 6.92 -1.21 -0.03
C SER A 110 7.41 -0.63 1.29
N ILE A 111 7.98 0.57 1.24
CA ILE A 111 8.33 1.37 2.42
C ILE A 111 7.59 2.71 2.38
N VAL A 112 6.88 3.03 3.46
CA VAL A 112 6.21 4.32 3.65
C VAL A 112 7.21 5.31 4.25
N LYS A 113 7.27 6.51 3.67
CA LYS A 113 8.21 7.58 4.05
C LYS A 113 9.65 7.07 4.18
N PRO A 114 10.25 6.58 3.08
CA PRO A 114 11.58 5.98 3.10
C PRO A 114 12.62 6.99 3.58
N LYS A 115 13.56 6.52 4.40
CA LYS A 115 14.71 7.27 4.88
C LYS A 115 15.98 6.78 4.18
N MET A 116 16.95 7.68 4.06
CA MET A 116 18.26 7.31 3.50
C MET A 116 18.83 6.09 4.24
N GLY A 117 19.17 5.05 3.47
CA GLY A 117 19.67 3.78 3.97
C GLY A 117 18.62 2.68 4.14
N ASP A 118 17.32 3.00 4.02
CA ASP A 118 16.26 1.99 4.04
C ASP A 118 16.38 1.04 2.85
N THR A 119 16.10 -0.23 3.08
CA THR A 119 16.24 -1.30 2.09
C THR A 119 14.98 -2.14 1.99
N ILE A 120 14.59 -2.47 0.76
CA ILE A 120 13.59 -3.48 0.46
C ILE A 120 14.32 -4.70 -0.10
N GLU A 121 14.04 -5.87 0.47
CA GLU A 121 14.62 -7.14 0.04
C GLU A 121 13.53 -8.07 -0.49
N ILE A 122 13.59 -8.40 -1.77
CA ILE A 122 12.65 -9.32 -2.41
C ILE A 122 13.40 -10.53 -2.92
N LEU A 123 12.95 -11.73 -2.53
CA LEU A 123 13.49 -12.97 -3.06
C LEU A 123 13.14 -13.13 -4.55
N GLY A 124 14.12 -12.96 -5.42
CA GLY A 124 14.02 -13.10 -6.88
C GLY A 124 14.01 -14.55 -7.37
N SER A 125 14.01 -14.72 -8.70
CA SER A 125 14.02 -16.02 -9.36
C SER A 125 15.43 -16.48 -9.74
N THR A 126 15.53 -17.68 -10.32
CA THR A 126 16.75 -18.22 -10.94
C THR A 126 16.91 -17.79 -12.40
N GLY A 127 15.99 -17.00 -12.94
CA GLY A 127 16.07 -16.43 -14.28
C GLY A 127 16.35 -14.93 -14.27
N THR A 128 15.93 -14.25 -15.35
CA THR A 128 16.02 -12.79 -15.47
C THR A 128 14.76 -12.15 -14.93
N ASP A 129 14.88 -11.48 -13.78
CA ASP A 129 13.78 -10.75 -13.17
C ASP A 129 13.73 -9.32 -13.73
N ARG A 130 12.54 -8.75 -13.94
CA ARG A 130 12.39 -7.29 -14.15
C ARG A 130 12.12 -6.63 -12.81
N VAL A 131 12.90 -5.60 -12.49
CA VAL A 131 12.72 -4.80 -11.27
C VAL A 131 12.27 -3.40 -11.65
N GLU A 132 11.16 -2.99 -11.07
CA GLU A 132 10.62 -1.64 -11.16
C GLU A 132 10.65 -1.01 -9.77
N VAL A 133 11.17 0.21 -9.67
CA VAL A 133 11.05 1.03 -8.47
C VAL A 133 10.15 2.20 -8.78
N LEU A 134 9.02 2.26 -8.07
CA LEU A 134 8.05 3.33 -8.16
C LEU A 134 8.15 4.19 -6.90
N MET A 135 8.11 5.50 -7.10
CA MET A 135 8.14 6.49 -6.03
C MET A 135 6.87 7.30 -6.05
N LEU A 136 6.05 7.16 -5.01
CA LEU A 136 4.93 8.05 -4.74
C LEU A 136 5.46 9.31 -4.06
N MET A 137 5.20 10.45 -4.69
CA MET A 137 5.61 11.76 -4.19
C MET A 137 4.49 12.44 -3.40
N ALA A 138 4.84 13.45 -2.62
CA ALA A 138 3.90 14.23 -1.81
C ALA A 138 2.85 14.99 -2.65
N SER A 139 3.10 15.19 -3.95
CA SER A 139 2.08 15.70 -4.89
C SER A 139 0.95 14.71 -5.14
N GLY A 140 1.15 13.43 -4.83
CA GLY A 140 0.26 12.32 -5.20
C GLY A 140 0.67 11.62 -6.50
N ASP A 141 1.63 12.17 -7.25
CA ASP A 141 2.13 11.56 -8.47
C ASP A 141 3.06 10.39 -8.16
N THR A 142 3.01 9.36 -9.00
CA THR A 142 3.91 8.20 -8.92
C THR A 142 4.87 8.21 -10.10
N TYR A 143 6.16 8.12 -9.82
CA TYR A 143 7.22 8.09 -10.83
C TYR A 143 7.94 6.77 -10.82
N ARG A 144 8.13 6.16 -12.00
CA ARG A 144 8.99 5.00 -12.18
C ARG A 144 10.43 5.45 -12.36
N ILE A 145 11.20 5.39 -11.29
CA ILE A 145 12.59 5.89 -11.26
C ILE A 145 13.60 4.85 -11.72
N ILE A 146 13.26 3.56 -11.61
CA ILE A 146 14.09 2.44 -12.09
C ILE A 146 13.19 1.43 -12.77
N ASP A 147 13.63 0.94 -13.93
CA ASP A 147 13.04 -0.18 -14.64
C ASP A 147 14.15 -0.92 -15.38
N GLN A 148 14.54 -2.09 -14.88
CA GLN A 148 15.66 -2.83 -15.46
C GLN A 148 15.51 -4.34 -15.28
N GLN A 149 16.19 -5.09 -16.16
CA GLN A 149 16.33 -6.52 -16.02
C GLN A 149 17.53 -6.88 -15.14
N MET A 150 17.34 -7.85 -14.27
CA MET A 150 18.33 -8.40 -13.36
C MET A 150 18.50 -9.91 -13.63
N PRO A 151 19.47 -10.29 -14.48
CA PRO A 151 19.77 -11.70 -14.69
C PRO A 151 20.23 -12.36 -13.39
N TYR A 152 19.92 -13.64 -13.24
CA TYR A 152 20.51 -14.44 -12.18
C TYR A 152 22.02 -14.53 -12.37
N ARG A 153 22.78 -14.19 -11.33
CA ARG A 153 24.23 -14.33 -11.33
C ARG A 153 24.59 -15.80 -11.10
N ASN A 154 24.95 -16.53 -12.15
CA ASN A 154 25.60 -17.82 -12.02
C ASN A 154 27.12 -17.64 -11.91
N LYS A 155 27.81 -18.62 -11.31
CA LYS A 155 29.27 -18.69 -11.39
C LYS A 155 29.60 -18.92 -12.88
N GLY A 156 30.34 -17.99 -13.49
CA GLY A 156 30.99 -18.23 -14.78
C GLY A 156 32.04 -19.33 -14.66
#